data_AF-A0A7K6UCI0-F1
#
_entry.id   AF-A0A7K6UCI0-F1
#
_cell.length_a   1.000
_cell.length_b   1.000
_cell.length_c   1.000
_cell.angle_alpha   90.00
_cell.angle_beta   90.00
_cell.angle_gamma   90.00
#
_symmetry.space_group_name_H-M   'P 1'
#
loop_
_entity.id
_entity.type
_entity.pdbx_description
1 polymer ?
#
loop_
_entity_poly.entity_id
_entity_poly.type
_entity_poly.pdbx_seq_one_letter_code
_entity_poly.pdbx_strand_id
1 'polypeptide(L)' 'LLEHRRVHLGEKVYRCDLCGKSFFYLSSILRHQRAHEAQRHLRCGACLKLFKDPKYFSKHLQTHQGGRPFKCGRCG' A
#
# COMPACT_ATOMS: atom_id res chain seq x y z
N LEU A 1 -22.18 25.63 -7.25
CA LEU A 1 -22.49 24.98 -8.56
C LEU A 1 -21.27 24.68 -9.44
N LEU A 2 -20.13 25.38 -9.28
CA LEU A 2 -18.92 25.10 -10.09
C LEU A 2 -18.42 23.66 -9.97
N GLU A 3 -18.36 23.08 -8.77
CA GLU A 3 -17.94 21.68 -8.61
C GLU A 3 -18.91 20.66 -9.20
N HIS A 4 -20.22 20.91 -9.08
CA HIS A 4 -21.25 20.05 -9.70
C HIS A 4 -21.15 20.09 -11.24
N ARG A 5 -20.86 21.27 -11.81
CA ARG A 5 -20.71 21.43 -13.28
C ARG A 5 -19.56 20.59 -13.83
N ARG A 6 -18.50 20.35 -13.06
CA ARG A 6 -17.35 19.49 -13.47
C ARG A 6 -17.78 18.06 -13.81
N VAL A 7 -18.82 17.54 -13.15
CA VAL A 7 -19.35 16.20 -13.45
C VAL A 7 -19.97 16.16 -14.84
N HIS A 8 -20.76 17.17 -15.19
CA HIS A 8 -21.39 17.27 -16.52
C HIS A 8 -20.37 17.50 -17.64
N LEU A 9 -19.29 18.22 -17.36
CA LEU A 9 -18.23 18.48 -18.32
C LEU A 9 -17.19 17.35 -18.43
N GLY A 10 -17.24 16.35 -17.55
CA GLY A 10 -16.25 15.27 -17.53
C GLY A 10 -14.84 15.70 -17.04
N GLU A 11 -14.71 16.92 -16.51
CA GLU A 11 -13.45 17.50 -16.06
C GLU A 11 -12.99 16.92 -14.72
N LYS A 12 -12.21 15.84 -14.78
CA LYS A 12 -11.56 15.25 -13.60
C LYS A 12 -10.24 15.95 -13.31
N VAL A 13 -10.31 17.03 -12.53
CA VAL A 13 -9.16 17.88 -12.16
C VAL A 13 -8.24 17.27 -11.11
N TYR A 14 -8.70 16.30 -10.31
CA TYR A 14 -7.88 15.74 -9.22
C TYR A 14 -7.34 14.37 -9.59
N ARG A 15 -6.05 14.26 -9.91
CA ARG A 15 -5.38 13.01 -10.29
C ARG A 15 -4.59 12.41 -9.13
N CYS A 16 -4.69 11.10 -8.93
CA CYS A 16 -3.88 10.35 -7.99
C CYS A 16 -2.51 10.01 -8.60
N ASP A 17 -1.43 10.47 -7.99
CA ASP A 17 -0.07 10.17 -8.45
C ASP A 17 0.34 8.71 -8.26
N LEU A 18 -0.32 7.98 -7.36
CA LEU A 18 0.00 6.58 -7.07
C LEU A 18 -0.52 5.59 -8.12
N CYS A 19 -1.66 5.88 -8.75
CA CYS A 19 -2.29 4.96 -9.72
C CYS A 19 -2.83 5.64 -10.99
N GLY A 20 -2.72 6.96 -11.10
CA GLY A 20 -3.18 7.73 -12.25
C GLY A 20 -4.70 7.96 -12.33
N LYS A 21 -5.50 7.44 -11.38
CA LYS A 21 -6.95 7.65 -11.37
C LYS A 21 -7.30 9.12 -11.11
N SER A 22 -8.29 9.63 -11.84
CA SER A 22 -8.73 11.03 -11.73
C SER A 22 -10.14 11.15 -11.15
N PHE A 23 -10.39 12.21 -10.39
CA PHE A 23 -11.60 12.47 -9.60
C PHE A 23 -12.10 13.90 -9.83
N PHE A 24 -13.41 14.10 -9.66
CA PHE A 24 -14.07 15.41 -9.81
C PHE A 24 -13.98 16.29 -8.56
N TYR A 25 -13.85 15.67 -7.39
CA TYR A 25 -13.90 16.33 -6.09
C TYR A 25 -12.67 16.04 -5.24
N LEU A 26 -12.22 17.03 -4.48
CA LEU A 26 -11.07 16.90 -3.57
C LEU A 26 -11.32 15.85 -2.47
N SER A 27 -12.53 15.83 -1.91
CA SER A 27 -12.92 14.83 -0.90
C SER A 27 -12.82 13.39 -1.41
N SER A 28 -13.09 13.17 -2.71
CA SER A 28 -13.02 11.86 -3.35
C SER A 28 -11.58 11.38 -3.51
N ILE A 29 -10.67 12.23 -3.98
CA ILE A 29 -9.24 11.88 -4.10
C ILE A 29 -8.60 11.67 -2.72
N LEU A 30 -8.93 12.48 -1.71
CA LEU A 30 -8.38 12.32 -0.36
C LEU A 30 -8.80 10.99 0.30
N ARG A 31 -10.06 10.58 0.12
CA ARG A 31 -10.54 9.27 0.58
C ARG A 31 -9.85 8.13 -0.18
N HIS A 32 -9.65 8.30 -1.49
CA HIS A 32 -8.96 7.33 -2.31
C HIS A 32 -7.46 7.18 -1.96
N GLN A 33 -6.74 8.28 -1.71
CA GLN A 33 -5.35 8.25 -1.26
C GLN A 33 -5.20 7.57 0.11
N ARG A 34 -6.14 7.78 1.04
CA ARG A 34 -6.17 7.02 2.30
C ARG A 34 -6.36 5.52 2.08
N ALA A 35 -7.16 5.12 1.08
CA ALA A 35 -7.26 3.71 0.71
C ALA A 35 -5.94 3.17 0.16
N HIS A 36 -5.17 3.96 -0.59
CA HIS A 36 -3.82 3.56 -0.99
C HIS A 36 -2.88 3.36 0.19
N GLU A 37 -2.95 4.18 1.23
CA GLU A 37 -2.16 3.98 2.45
C GLU A 37 -2.60 2.72 3.20
N ALA A 38 -3.90 2.48 3.35
CA ALA A 38 -4.44 1.25 3.92
C ALA A 38 -4.14 0.00 3.05
N GLN A 39 -3.99 0.19 1.74
CA GLN A 39 -3.60 -0.83 0.77
C GLN A 39 -2.10 -0.83 0.50
N ARG A 40 -1.31 -0.01 1.19
CA ARG A 40 0.13 0.08 1.00
C ARG A 40 0.75 -1.15 1.62
N HIS A 41 0.76 -2.21 0.83
CA HIS A 41 1.33 -3.46 1.23
C HIS A 41 2.85 -3.29 1.36
N LEU A 42 3.41 -3.85 2.41
CA LEU A 42 4.85 -3.98 2.58
C LEU A 42 5.34 -5.00 1.55
N ARG A 43 6.16 -4.55 0.61
CA ARG A 43 6.72 -5.38 -0.45
C ARG A 43 8.02 -6.01 0.03
N CYS A 44 8.13 -7.32 -0.08
CA CYS A 44 9.39 -8.02 0.15
C CYS A 44 10.34 -7.75 -1.01
N GLY A 45 11.54 -7.23 -0.74
CA GLY A 45 12.55 -7.00 -1.79
C GLY A 45 13.08 -8.30 -2.42
N ALA A 46 13.09 -9.41 -1.68
CA ALA A 46 13.66 -10.68 -2.13
C ALA A 46 12.73 -11.49 -3.06
N CYS A 47 11.42 -11.50 -2.82
CA CYS A 47 10.46 -12.28 -3.61
C CYS A 47 9.25 -11.48 -4.11
N LEU A 48 9.24 -10.16 -3.89
CA LEU A 48 8.22 -9.22 -4.34
C LEU A 48 6.80 -9.46 -3.80
N LYS A 49 6.62 -10.40 -2.85
CA LYS A 49 5.35 -10.61 -2.15
C LYS A 49 4.92 -9.37 -1.38
N LEU A 50 3.61 -9.14 -1.36
CA LEU A 50 2.96 -7.99 -0.74
C LEU A 50 2.24 -8.41 0.54
N PHE A 51 2.45 -7.66 1.62
CA PHE A 51 1.87 -7.94 2.93
C PHE A 51 1.09 -6.74 3.45
N LYS A 52 -0.15 -6.96 3.91
CA LYS A 52 -1.00 -5.91 4.50
C LYS A 52 -0.61 -5.52 5.92
N ASP A 53 0.10 -6.40 6.62
CA ASP A 53 0.36 -6.29 8.04
C ASP A 53 1.87 -6.40 8.32
N PRO A 54 2.43 -5.49 9.13
CA PRO A 54 3.85 -5.43 9.43
C PRO A 54 4.37 -6.64 10.24
N LYS A 55 3.54 -7.24 11.11
CA LYS A 55 3.93 -8.43 11.89
C LYS A 55 4.10 -9.63 10.97
N TYR A 56 3.16 -9.83 10.04
CA TYR A 56 3.27 -10.89 9.03
C TYR A 56 4.42 -10.63 8.04
N PHE A 57 4.65 -9.39 7.65
CA PHE A 57 5.81 -9.02 6.82
C PHE A 57 7.13 -9.34 7.50
N SER A 58 7.29 -8.96 8.78
CA SER A 58 8.51 -9.23 9.56
C SER A 58 8.77 -10.74 9.70
N LYS A 59 7.74 -11.52 10.03
CA LYS A 59 7.84 -12.99 10.07
C LYS A 59 8.20 -13.57 8.70
N HIS A 60 7.65 -13.02 7.63
CA HIS A 60 8.01 -13.43 6.28
C HIS A 60 9.47 -13.14 5.94
N LEU A 61 10.03 -11.99 6.32
CA LEU A 61 11.44 -11.68 6.10
C LEU A 61 12.37 -12.72 6.75
N GLN A 62 11.97 -13.28 7.91
CA GLN A 62 12.71 -14.35 8.58
C GLN A 62 12.74 -15.66 7.77
N THR A 63 11.76 -15.90 6.89
CA THR A 63 11.76 -17.10 6.02
C THR A 63 12.82 -17.04 4.93
N HIS A 64 13.21 -15.84 4.48
CA HIS A 64 14.30 -15.66 3.51
C HIS A 64 15.68 -15.85 4.13
N GLN A 65 15.82 -15.56 5.42
CA GLN A 65 17.08 -15.70 6.16
C GLN A 65 17.35 -17.14 6.63
N GLY A 66 16.65 -18.14 6.10
CA GLY A 66 16.91 -19.54 6.40
C GLY A 66 16.71 -19.87 7.89
N GLY A 67 15.51 -19.61 8.41
CA GLY A 67 14.97 -20.10 9.68
C GLY A 67 15.96 -20.63 10.74
N ARG A 68 16.49 -19.74 11.60
CA ARG A 68 16.61 -19.88 13.07
C ARG A 68 17.54 -18.78 13.64
N PRO A 69 17.06 -17.91 14.55
CA PRO A 69 17.95 -17.22 15.50
C PRO A 69 18.23 -18.05 16.77
N PHE A 70 17.74 -19.29 16.88
CA PHE A 70 18.06 -20.16 18.01
C PHE A 70 19.13 -21.19 17.62
N LYS A 71 20.40 -20.80 17.78
CA LYS A 71 21.44 -21.79 18.10
C LYS A 71 21.18 -22.25 19.54
N CYS A 72 20.90 -23.53 19.73
CA CYS A 72 20.86 -24.16 21.04
C CYS A 72 22.26 -24.07 21.67
N GLY A 73 22.40 -23.41 22.82
CA GLY A 73 23.65 -23.36 23.59
C GLY A 73 23.98 -24.68 24.32
N ARG A 74 23.40 -25.81 23.92
CA ARG A 74 23.60 -27.14 24.52
C ARG A 74 23.81 -28.24 23.48
N CYS A 75 24.31 -27.89 22.31
CA CYS A 75 24.85 -28.86 21.37
C CYS A 75 26.20 -28.29 20.92
N GLY A 76 27.27 -28.88 21.45
CA GLY A 76 28.65 -28.58 21.07
C GLY A 76 28.98 -29.02 19.66
#